data_AF-A0ABC9VZN8-F1
#
_entry.id   AF-A0ABC9VZN8-F1
#
_cell.length_a   1.000
_cell.length_b   1.000
_cell.length_c   1.000
_cell.angle_alpha   90.00
_cell.angle_beta   90.00
_cell.angle_gamma   90.00
#
_symmetry.space_group_name_H-M   'P 1'
#
loop_
_entity.id
_entity.type
_entity.pdbx_description
1 polymer ?
#
loop_
_entity_poly.entity_id
_entity_poly.type
_entity_poly.pdbx_seq_one_letter_code
_entity_poly.pdbx_strand_id
1 'polypeptide(L)'
;MGDFNHPDNCWGDSAAERKQSRKFRECVNDNFLLQEIEKPTRRGAMQDLILTDKEGLVGDVKLKGSLGCSDHKMVEFKMLRATRRACSKLTTLDFRRADFCLFRDLLGRIPWDKALEGRGAQDSWLIFKGHLLQPQEGCIPKQKKSSKNTKRPPWMNKELLGKVKHKKEA
;
A
#
# COMPACT_ATOMS: atom_id res chain seq x y z
N MET A 1 2.95 6.82 -12.30
CA MET A 1 2.63 6.84 -13.74
C MET A 1 1.38 7.66 -13.94
N GLY A 2 1.36 8.52 -14.94
CA GLY A 2 0.17 9.30 -15.29
C GLY A 2 0.39 10.13 -16.56
N ASP A 3 -0.68 10.68 -17.09
CA ASP A 3 -0.67 11.68 -18.16
C ASP A 3 -0.53 13.08 -17.55
N PHE A 4 0.55 13.78 -17.90
CA PHE A 4 0.88 15.11 -17.39
C PHE A 4 0.55 16.24 -18.38
N ASN A 5 0.05 15.93 -19.59
CA ASN A 5 -0.41 16.92 -20.57
C ASN A 5 0.61 18.05 -20.89
N HIS A 6 1.91 17.75 -20.84
CA HIS A 6 2.98 18.65 -21.22
C HIS A 6 3.65 18.17 -22.53
N PRO A 7 3.05 18.44 -23.71
CA PRO A 7 3.53 17.91 -24.99
C PRO A 7 4.93 18.38 -25.38
N ASP A 8 5.33 19.56 -24.90
CA ASP A 8 6.60 20.22 -25.23
C ASP A 8 7.76 19.77 -24.32
N ASN A 9 7.53 18.75 -23.47
CA ASN A 9 8.58 18.13 -22.67
C ASN A 9 9.41 17.17 -23.54
N CYS A 10 10.32 17.73 -24.34
CA CYS A 10 11.44 16.96 -24.87
C CYS A 10 12.40 16.66 -23.71
N TRP A 11 12.36 15.44 -23.19
CA TRP A 11 13.32 15.00 -22.16
C TRP A 11 14.72 14.74 -22.73
N GLY A 12 14.83 14.48 -24.04
CA GLY A 12 16.09 14.26 -24.74
C GLY A 12 16.83 15.54 -25.17
N ASP A 13 16.11 16.64 -25.40
CA ASP A 13 16.69 17.93 -25.82
C ASP A 13 16.53 18.97 -24.70
N SER A 14 17.59 19.73 -24.43
CA SER A 14 17.72 20.63 -23.29
C SER A 14 16.83 21.90 -23.35
N ALA A 15 15.95 22.03 -24.33
CA ALA A 15 15.07 23.18 -24.51
C ALA A 15 13.60 22.79 -24.34
N ALA A 16 13.07 22.84 -23.11
CA ALA A 16 11.62 22.91 -22.92
C ALA A 16 11.13 24.31 -23.33
N GLU A 17 10.42 24.40 -24.45
CA GLU A 17 10.02 25.68 -25.06
C GLU A 17 9.10 26.51 -24.15
N ARG A 18 8.20 25.84 -23.40
CA ARG A 18 7.19 26.51 -22.57
C ARG A 18 7.61 26.66 -21.11
N LYS A 19 7.25 27.80 -20.50
CA LYS A 19 7.54 28.13 -19.09
C LYS A 19 6.95 27.10 -18.11
N GLN A 20 5.76 26.57 -18.38
CA GLN A 20 5.12 25.57 -17.53
C GLN A 20 5.87 24.23 -17.55
N SER A 21 6.25 23.77 -18.75
CA SER A 21 7.08 22.58 -18.95
C SER A 21 8.43 22.68 -18.23
N ARG A 22 9.07 23.87 -18.28
CA ARG A 22 10.29 24.15 -17.51
C ARG A 22 10.10 24.02 -16.00
N LYS A 23 9.08 24.69 -15.43
CA LYS A 23 8.76 24.57 -14.00
C LYS A 23 8.46 23.14 -13.56
N PHE A 24 7.79 22.37 -14.41
CA PHE A 24 7.52 20.97 -14.15
C PHE A 24 8.82 20.14 -14.11
N ARG A 25 9.72 20.32 -15.09
CA ARG A 25 11.03 19.66 -15.10
C ARG A 25 11.90 20.06 -13.90
N GLU A 26 11.92 21.34 -13.55
CA GLU A 26 12.58 21.84 -12.34
C GLU A 26 12.04 21.13 -11.09
N CYS A 27 10.71 21.06 -10.95
CA CYS A 27 10.08 20.35 -9.84
C CYS A 27 10.47 18.86 -9.79
N VAL A 28 10.45 18.16 -10.93
CA VAL A 28 10.86 16.74 -10.99
C VAL A 28 12.32 16.58 -10.54
N ASN A 29 13.22 17.44 -11.02
CA ASN A 29 14.64 17.41 -10.67
C ASN A 29 14.88 17.77 -9.20
N ASP A 30 14.24 18.81 -8.67
CA ASP A 30 14.36 19.27 -7.27
C ASP A 30 13.88 18.21 -6.27
N ASN A 31 12.98 17.32 -6.71
CA ASN A 31 12.47 16.20 -5.91
C ASN A 31 13.26 14.89 -6.13
N PHE A 32 14.39 14.94 -6.85
CA PHE A 32 15.23 13.78 -7.17
C PHE A 32 14.46 12.64 -7.84
N LEU A 33 13.46 12.99 -8.67
CA LEU A 33 12.65 12.03 -9.40
C LEU A 33 13.25 11.77 -10.79
N LEU A 34 13.18 10.52 -11.22
CA LEU A 34 13.68 10.05 -12.50
C LEU A 34 12.52 9.67 -13.40
N GLN A 35 12.63 10.05 -14.68
CA GLN A 35 11.65 9.73 -15.71
C GLN A 35 12.09 8.49 -16.50
N GLU A 36 11.27 7.43 -16.48
CA GLU A 36 11.63 6.08 -16.99
C GLU A 36 11.16 5.78 -18.42
N ILE A 37 10.44 6.69 -19.09
CA ILE A 37 9.99 6.47 -20.48
C ILE A 37 10.92 7.21 -21.44
N GLU A 38 11.47 6.49 -22.42
CA GLU A 38 12.41 7.04 -23.41
C GLU A 38 11.73 7.50 -24.72
N LYS A 39 10.56 6.96 -25.05
CA LYS A 39 9.90 7.16 -26.34
C LYS A 39 8.55 7.87 -26.21
N PRO A 40 8.10 8.63 -27.23
CA PRO A 40 6.82 9.31 -27.18
C PRO A 40 5.61 8.38 -27.06
N THR A 41 4.68 8.75 -26.18
CA THR A 41 3.48 7.98 -25.85
C THR A 41 2.24 8.43 -26.61
N ARG A 42 2.24 9.63 -27.20
CA ARG A 42 1.11 10.17 -27.96
C ARG A 42 1.57 11.06 -29.11
N ARG A 43 1.31 10.67 -30.37
CA ARG A 43 1.55 11.49 -31.59
C ARG A 43 2.92 12.23 -31.65
N GLY A 44 3.98 11.60 -31.14
CA GLY A 44 5.33 12.21 -31.11
C GLY A 44 5.67 13.00 -29.83
N ALA A 45 4.71 13.20 -28.93
CA ALA A 45 4.91 13.82 -27.61
C ALA A 45 5.00 12.79 -26.47
N MET A 46 5.80 13.11 -25.44
CA MET A 46 5.94 12.34 -24.20
C MET A 46 5.08 12.97 -23.09
N GLN A 47 3.80 12.64 -23.06
CA GLN A 47 2.83 13.18 -22.08
C GLN A 47 2.63 12.23 -20.89
N ASP A 48 2.71 10.92 -21.14
CA ASP A 48 2.66 9.92 -20.08
C ASP A 48 4.06 9.71 -19.50
N LEU A 49 4.16 9.83 -18.18
CA LEU A 49 5.42 9.77 -17.44
C LEU A 49 5.38 8.67 -16.38
N ILE A 50 6.53 8.04 -16.14
CA ILE A 50 6.76 7.15 -15.01
C ILE A 50 7.89 7.78 -14.19
N LEU A 51 7.50 8.40 -13.08
CA LEU A 51 8.43 9.00 -12.14
C LEU A 51 8.77 8.02 -11.02
N THR A 52 10.06 7.87 -10.70
CA THR A 52 10.57 7.06 -9.59
C THR A 52 11.61 7.83 -8.79
N ASP A 53 11.67 7.59 -7.48
CA ASP A 53 12.72 8.11 -6.58
C ASP A 53 13.96 7.19 -6.54
N LYS A 54 13.89 6.04 -7.21
CA LYS A 54 14.90 4.98 -7.16
C LYS A 54 15.19 4.42 -8.53
N GLU A 55 16.45 4.50 -8.94
CA GLU A 55 16.98 3.84 -10.12
C GLU A 55 16.77 2.33 -10.04
N GLY A 56 16.35 1.72 -11.16
CA GLY A 56 16.15 0.27 -11.25
C GLY A 56 14.95 -0.26 -10.45
N LEU A 57 14.08 0.59 -9.90
CA LEU A 57 12.80 0.16 -9.34
C LEU A 57 11.83 -0.25 -10.46
N VAL A 58 11.90 0.44 -11.59
CA VAL A 58 11.13 0.16 -12.79
C VAL A 58 12.08 -0.49 -13.80
N GLY A 59 11.63 -1.56 -14.44
CA GLY A 59 12.38 -2.27 -15.47
C GLY A 59 11.48 -2.73 -16.60
N ASP A 60 12.07 -3.16 -17.71
CA ASP A 60 11.37 -3.65 -18.90
C ASP A 60 10.27 -2.71 -19.42
N VAL A 61 10.53 -1.38 -19.43
CA VAL A 61 9.58 -0.40 -19.97
C VAL A 61 9.44 -0.59 -21.48
N LYS A 62 8.21 -0.84 -21.94
CA LYS A 62 7.85 -1.09 -23.34
C LYS A 62 6.64 -0.28 -23.73
N LEU A 63 6.71 0.35 -24.89
CA LEU A 63 5.53 0.92 -25.54
C LEU A 63 4.89 -0.15 -26.43
N LYS A 64 3.58 -0.32 -26.27
CA LYS A 64 2.73 -1.14 -27.14
C LYS A 64 1.90 -0.25 -28.07
N GLY A 65 1.05 -0.87 -28.89
CA GLY A 65 0.06 -0.16 -29.71
C GLY A 65 -0.94 0.62 -28.86
N SER A 66 -1.84 1.33 -29.54
CA SER A 66 -2.98 1.96 -28.89
C SER A 66 -4.00 0.90 -28.45
N LEU A 67 -4.71 1.20 -27.37
CA LEU A 67 -5.88 0.41 -26.96
C LEU A 67 -7.12 0.95 -27.67
N GLY A 68 -7.70 0.17 -28.58
CA GLY A 68 -8.86 0.59 -29.38
C GLY A 68 -8.55 1.83 -30.24
N CYS A 69 -9.44 2.83 -30.20
CA CYS A 69 -9.29 4.09 -30.94
C CYS A 69 -8.50 5.17 -30.18
N SER A 70 -7.84 4.82 -29.07
CA SER A 70 -7.02 5.78 -28.31
C SER A 70 -5.85 6.28 -29.15
N ASP A 71 -5.51 7.56 -29.01
CA ASP A 71 -4.29 8.15 -29.58
C ASP A 71 -3.07 8.02 -28.65
N HIS A 72 -3.25 7.46 -27.45
CA HIS A 72 -2.18 7.09 -26.53
C HIS A 72 -1.70 5.65 -26.76
N LYS A 73 -0.39 5.46 -26.70
CA LYS A 73 0.27 4.15 -26.68
C LYS A 73 0.21 3.57 -25.27
N MET A 74 -0.08 2.27 -25.19
CA MET A 74 -0.02 1.57 -23.91
C MET A 74 1.44 1.44 -23.43
N VAL A 75 1.70 1.74 -22.17
CA VAL A 75 3.02 1.54 -21.54
C VAL A 75 2.94 0.31 -20.65
N GLU A 76 3.77 -0.69 -20.94
CA GLU A 76 3.98 -1.87 -20.11
C GLU A 76 5.34 -1.76 -19.41
N PHE A 77 5.39 -2.05 -18.12
CA PHE A 77 6.65 -2.06 -17.36
C PHE A 77 6.54 -3.05 -16.20
N LYS A 78 7.69 -3.38 -15.61
CA LYS A 78 7.77 -4.22 -14.40
C LYS A 78 8.26 -3.38 -13.23
N MET A 79 7.59 -3.49 -12.09
CA MET A 79 8.13 -3.02 -10.82
C MET A 79 9.04 -4.10 -10.23
N LEU A 80 10.33 -3.82 -10.18
CA LEU A 80 11.33 -4.68 -9.57
C LEU A 80 11.25 -4.53 -8.05
N ARG A 81 10.94 -5.62 -7.35
CA ARG A 81 10.99 -5.66 -5.89
C ARG A 81 12.11 -6.58 -5.45
N ALA A 82 13.10 -6.05 -4.72
CA ALA A 82 14.00 -6.86 -3.92
C ALA A 82 13.18 -7.50 -2.78
N THR A 83 12.64 -8.70 -3.00
CA THR A 83 11.99 -9.45 -1.93
C THR A 83 13.04 -9.98 -0.95
N ARG A 84 13.48 -9.16 0.00
CA ARG A 84 13.88 -9.72 1.29
C ARG A 84 12.59 -10.14 1.99
N ARG A 85 12.21 -11.41 1.78
CA ARG A 85 11.16 -12.05 2.59
C ARG A 85 11.70 -12.20 4.00
N ALA A 86 11.62 -11.14 4.80
CA ALA A 86 11.54 -11.32 6.23
C ALA A 86 10.23 -12.07 6.47
N CYS A 87 10.33 -13.38 6.72
CA CYS A 87 9.23 -14.13 7.30
C CYS A 87 9.10 -13.60 8.73
N SER A 88 8.45 -12.45 8.91
CA SER A 88 8.10 -12.00 10.25
C SER A 88 7.15 -13.06 10.79
N LYS A 89 7.61 -13.82 11.77
CA LYS A 89 6.77 -14.69 12.58
C LYS A 89 5.86 -13.75 13.39
N LEU A 90 4.88 -13.14 12.72
CA LEU A 90 3.99 -12.18 13.34
C LEU A 90 3.04 -12.96 14.24
N THR A 91 3.17 -12.73 15.53
CA THR A 91 2.27 -13.28 16.54
C THR A 91 1.08 -12.34 16.64
N THR A 92 -0.14 -12.84 16.45
CA THR A 92 -1.38 -12.08 16.58
C THR A 92 -2.30 -12.77 17.57
N LEU A 93 -3.17 -12.04 18.25
CA LEU A 93 -4.21 -12.63 19.10
C LEU A 93 -5.19 -13.47 18.28
N ASP A 94 -5.61 -14.62 18.80
CA ASP A 94 -6.64 -15.47 18.20
C ASP A 94 -7.96 -15.34 18.96
N PHE A 95 -8.71 -14.30 18.62
CA PHE A 95 -10.02 -14.01 19.23
C PHE A 95 -11.05 -15.14 19.05
N ARG A 96 -10.84 -16.05 18.09
CA ARG A 96 -11.72 -17.23 17.92
C ARG A 96 -11.58 -18.23 19.06
N ARG A 97 -10.43 -18.23 19.74
CA ARG A 97 -10.10 -19.12 20.86
C ARG A 97 -10.06 -18.36 22.19
N ALA A 98 -10.55 -17.13 22.22
CA ALA A 98 -10.58 -16.33 23.43
C ALA A 98 -11.60 -16.89 24.43
N ASP A 99 -11.24 -16.89 25.71
CA ASP A 99 -12.20 -17.09 26.79
C ASP A 99 -12.84 -15.74 27.15
N PHE A 100 -13.93 -15.43 26.44
CA PHE A 100 -14.67 -14.19 26.67
C PHE A 100 -15.41 -14.16 28.01
N CYS A 101 -15.74 -15.33 28.58
CA CYS A 101 -16.38 -15.40 29.89
C CYS A 101 -15.39 -14.94 30.96
N LEU A 102 -14.20 -15.53 31.00
CA LEU A 102 -13.14 -15.13 31.92
C LEU A 102 -12.74 -13.67 31.71
N PHE A 103 -12.60 -13.23 30.46
CA PHE A 103 -12.22 -11.84 30.15
C PHE A 103 -13.24 -10.83 30.69
N ARG A 104 -14.53 -11.09 30.50
CA ARG A 104 -15.62 -10.26 31.03
C ARG A 104 -15.63 -10.27 32.56
N ASP A 105 -15.46 -11.42 33.18
CA ASP A 105 -15.47 -11.54 34.64
C ASP A 105 -14.31 -10.76 35.27
N LEU A 106 -13.12 -10.80 34.66
CA LEU A 106 -11.97 -10.01 35.11
C LEU A 106 -12.20 -8.50 34.98
N LEU A 107 -12.82 -8.05 33.89
CA LEU A 107 -13.17 -6.63 33.71
C LEU A 107 -14.31 -6.19 34.62
N GLY A 108 -15.27 -7.08 34.90
CA GLY A 108 -16.42 -6.80 35.75
C GLY A 108 -16.07 -6.66 37.24
N ARG A 109 -14.92 -7.20 37.67
CA ARG A 109 -14.41 -7.06 39.05
C ARG A 109 -13.78 -5.70 39.35
N ILE A 110 -13.57 -4.89 38.33
CA ILE A 110 -12.89 -3.60 38.47
C ILE A 110 -13.92 -2.56 38.96
N PRO A 111 -13.65 -1.86 40.08
CA PRO A 111 -14.54 -0.81 40.57
C PRO A 111 -14.35 0.45 39.71
N TRP A 112 -14.95 0.46 38.52
CA TRP A 112 -14.77 1.51 37.51
C TRP A 112 -15.09 2.91 38.01
N ASP A 113 -16.13 3.04 38.85
CA ASP A 113 -16.52 4.32 39.44
C ASP A 113 -15.36 4.95 40.20
N LYS A 114 -14.68 4.18 41.06
CA LYS A 114 -13.50 4.64 41.81
C LYS A 114 -12.25 4.78 40.93
N ALA A 115 -12.10 3.90 39.95
CA ALA A 115 -10.92 3.91 39.08
C ALA A 115 -10.88 5.17 38.20
N LEU A 116 -12.05 5.70 37.83
CA LEU A 116 -12.20 6.82 36.90
C LEU A 116 -12.63 8.13 37.59
N GLU A 117 -12.97 8.09 38.88
CA GLU A 117 -13.41 9.27 39.65
C GLU A 117 -12.39 10.42 39.62
N GLY A 118 -12.87 11.63 39.32
CA GLY A 118 -12.06 12.85 39.34
C GLY A 118 -10.98 12.94 38.26
N ARG A 119 -10.96 12.02 37.28
CA ARG A 119 -9.93 11.97 36.23
C ARG A 119 -10.40 12.58 34.93
N GLY A 120 -9.46 13.22 34.23
CA GLY A 120 -9.69 13.71 32.87
C GLY A 120 -9.79 12.56 31.85
N ALA A 121 -10.34 12.84 30.68
CA ALA A 121 -10.57 11.84 29.63
C ALA A 121 -9.31 11.05 29.24
N GLN A 122 -8.16 11.72 29.17
CA GLN A 122 -6.89 11.08 28.80
C GLN A 122 -6.39 10.10 29.88
N ASP A 123 -6.46 10.49 31.16
CA ASP A 123 -6.03 9.64 32.27
C ASP A 123 -6.96 8.45 32.44
N SER A 124 -8.28 8.69 32.34
CA SER A 124 -9.30 7.64 32.32
C SER A 124 -9.07 6.64 31.19
N TRP A 125 -8.69 7.11 29.99
CA TRP A 125 -8.37 6.24 28.86
C TRP A 125 -7.12 5.38 29.09
N LEU A 126 -6.08 5.93 29.72
CA LEU A 126 -4.87 5.17 30.04
C LEU A 126 -5.15 4.06 31.06
N ILE A 127 -5.93 4.37 32.11
CA ILE A 127 -6.33 3.41 33.13
C ILE A 127 -7.20 2.31 32.52
N PHE A 128 -8.19 2.69 31.73
CA PHE A 128 -9.04 1.74 31.02
C PHE A 128 -8.21 0.79 30.14
N LYS A 129 -7.29 1.33 29.32
CA LYS A 129 -6.41 0.50 28.48
C LYS A 129 -5.54 -0.44 29.31
N GLY A 130 -4.97 0.03 30.42
CA GLY A 130 -4.16 -0.81 31.31
C GLY A 130 -4.95 -2.01 31.83
N HIS A 131 -6.15 -1.75 32.33
CA HIS A 131 -7.06 -2.76 32.84
C HIS A 131 -7.64 -3.68 31.75
N LEU A 132 -7.75 -3.22 30.51
CA LEU A 132 -8.20 -4.03 29.38
C LEU A 132 -7.09 -4.96 28.87
N LEU A 133 -5.86 -4.45 28.73
CA LEU A 133 -4.74 -5.17 28.13
C LEU A 133 -4.14 -6.23 29.07
N GLN A 134 -4.18 -6.00 30.39
CA GLN A 134 -3.71 -6.95 31.41
C GLN A 134 -4.38 -8.35 31.28
N PRO A 135 -5.72 -8.48 31.40
CA PRO A 135 -6.39 -9.77 31.27
C PRO A 135 -6.39 -10.32 29.83
N GLN A 136 -6.14 -9.48 28.82
CA GLN A 136 -6.12 -9.88 27.42
C GLN A 136 -5.04 -10.93 27.13
N GLU A 137 -3.88 -10.84 27.79
CA GLU A 137 -2.79 -11.79 27.59
C GLU A 137 -3.10 -13.18 28.13
N GLY A 138 -3.88 -13.27 29.21
CA GLY A 138 -4.30 -14.55 29.80
C GLY A 138 -5.54 -15.14 29.15
N CYS A 139 -6.47 -14.30 28.68
CA CYS A 139 -7.75 -14.77 28.14
C CYS A 139 -7.71 -15.03 26.63
N ILE A 140 -6.77 -14.41 25.90
CA ILE A 140 -6.73 -14.50 24.43
C ILE A 140 -5.42 -15.12 23.99
N PRO A 141 -5.43 -16.38 23.53
CA PRO A 141 -4.21 -17.04 23.10
C PRO A 141 -3.61 -16.36 21.86
N LYS A 142 -2.29 -16.41 21.78
CA LYS A 142 -1.51 -15.87 20.66
C LYS A 142 -1.34 -16.96 19.58
N GLN A 143 -1.59 -16.62 18.31
CA GLN A 143 -1.34 -17.48 17.15
C GLN A 143 -0.22 -16.92 16.27
N LYS A 144 0.61 -17.80 15.71
CA LYS A 144 1.63 -17.42 14.73
C LYS A 144 0.98 -17.32 13.36
N LYS A 145 1.03 -16.15 12.72
CA LYS A 145 0.74 -16.05 11.29
C LYS A 145 1.94 -16.59 10.52
N SER A 146 1.78 -17.77 9.92
CA SER A 146 2.75 -18.27 8.95
C SER A 146 2.59 -17.53 7.63
N SER A 147 3.69 -17.33 6.90
CA SER A 147 3.68 -16.75 5.55
C SER A 147 2.88 -17.56 4.52
N LYS A 148 2.47 -18.79 4.86
CA LYS A 148 1.54 -19.58 4.03
C LYS A 148 0.12 -19.00 4.08
N ASN A 149 -0.30 -18.42 5.20
CA ASN A 149 -1.61 -17.78 5.36
C ASN A 149 -1.66 -16.34 4.84
N THR A 150 -0.52 -15.69 4.56
CA THR A 150 -0.47 -14.33 4.01
C THR A 150 -0.66 -14.28 2.49
N LYS A 151 -0.68 -15.43 1.80
CA LYS A 151 -1.03 -15.50 0.37
C LYS A 151 -2.48 -15.14 0.10
N ARG A 152 -3.33 -15.15 1.12
CA ARG A 152 -4.76 -14.95 1.01
C ARG A 152 -5.16 -13.69 1.76
N PRO A 153 -5.60 -12.64 1.05
CA PRO A 153 -6.19 -11.47 1.71
C PRO A 153 -7.37 -11.87 2.61
N PRO A 154 -7.63 -11.17 3.72
CA PRO A 154 -8.72 -11.50 4.65
C PRO A 154 -10.10 -11.57 3.99
N TRP A 155 -10.32 -10.80 2.93
CA TRP A 155 -11.57 -10.75 2.15
C TRP A 155 -11.70 -11.88 1.12
N MET A 156 -10.63 -12.61 0.81
CA MET A 156 -10.63 -13.59 -0.27
C MET A 156 -11.20 -14.92 0.23
N ASN A 157 -12.48 -15.19 -0.02
CA ASN A 157 -13.15 -16.46 0.31
C ASN A 157 -12.92 -17.55 -0.77
N LYS A 158 -13.41 -18.79 -0.55
CA LYS A 158 -13.06 -19.95 -1.42
C LYS A 158 -13.67 -19.80 -2.81
N GLU A 159 -14.88 -19.25 -2.87
CA GLU A 159 -15.62 -18.97 -4.09
C GLU A 159 -14.91 -17.94 -4.97
N LEU A 160 -14.51 -16.80 -4.41
CA LEU A 160 -13.75 -15.76 -5.10
C LEU A 160 -12.43 -16.30 -5.64
N LEU A 161 -11.75 -17.14 -4.88
CA LEU A 161 -10.52 -17.79 -5.33
C LEU A 161 -10.76 -18.72 -6.52
N GLY A 162 -11.89 -19.44 -6.54
CA GLY A 162 -12.31 -20.27 -7.67
C GLY A 162 -12.55 -19.45 -8.93
N LYS A 163 -13.25 -18.31 -8.82
CA LYS A 163 -13.52 -17.38 -9.93
C LYS A 163 -12.23 -16.79 -10.51
N VAL A 164 -11.27 -16.42 -9.66
CA VAL A 164 -9.96 -15.90 -10.10
C VAL A 164 -9.14 -16.96 -10.84
N LYS A 165 -9.20 -18.22 -10.41
CA LYS A 165 -8.51 -19.33 -11.11
C LYS A 165 -9.10 -19.59 -12.49
N HIS A 166 -10.42 -19.70 -12.60
CA HIS A 166 -11.08 -19.88 -13.90
C HIS A 166 -10.74 -18.75 -14.87
N LYS A 167 -10.71 -17.48 -14.40
CA LYS A 167 -10.32 -16.33 -15.23
C LYS A 167 -8.86 -16.39 -15.73
N LYS A 168 -7.97 -17.11 -15.05
CA LYS A 168 -6.57 -17.27 -15.49
C LYS A 168 -6.38 -18.40 -16.50
N GLU A 169 -7.29 -19.36 -16.50
CA GLU A 169 -7.28 -20.55 -17.36
C GLU A 169 -8.11 -20.35 -18.64
N ALA A 170 -8.91 -19.28 -18.69
CA ALA A 170 -9.62 -18.78 -19.87
C ALA A 170 -8.80 -17.68 -20.57
#